data_AF-A0A7C0WH21-F1
#
_entry.id   AF-A0A7C0WH21-F1
#
_cell.length_a   1.000
_cell.length_b   1.000
_cell.length_c   1.000
_cell.angle_alpha   90.00
_cell.angle_beta   90.00
_cell.angle_gamma   90.00
#
_symmetry.space_group_name_H-M   'P 1'
#
loop_
_entity.id
_entity.type
_entity.pdbx_description
1 polymer ?
#
loop_
_entity_poly.entity_id
_entity_poly.type
_entity_poly.pdbx_seq_one_letter_code
_entity_poly.pdbx_strand_id
1 'polypeptide(L)'
;MTESAKHSFQENLIYRNPEKNRIARDMLHRYTGSQVEEFQQYIILTNFHRYLQSFCDVYHCKISFGSMMQAVHAPQINLSIIDIRQRGEVIRHYRW
;
A
#
# COMPACT_ATOMS: atom_id res chain seq x y z
N MET A 1 28.34 -0.66 21.52
CA MET A 1 26.86 -0.71 21.61
C MET A 1 26.49 -1.93 22.45
N THR A 2 25.92 -1.72 23.64
CA THR A 2 25.65 -2.75 24.66
C THR A 2 24.46 -3.66 24.29
N GLU A 3 24.49 -4.92 24.74
CA GLU A 3 23.47 -5.97 24.53
C GLU A 3 22.03 -5.49 24.84
N SER A 4 21.89 -4.68 25.89
CA SER A 4 20.61 -4.14 26.38
C SER A 4 19.93 -3.18 25.39
N ALA A 5 20.70 -2.37 24.65
CA ALA A 5 20.16 -1.47 23.64
C ALA A 5 19.73 -2.20 22.35
N LYS A 6 20.39 -3.32 22.03
CA LYS A 6 19.98 -4.18 20.90
C LYS A 6 18.66 -4.88 21.18
N HIS A 7 18.42 -5.31 22.42
CA HIS A 7 17.17 -5.96 22.83
C HIS A 7 15.97 -5.01 22.71
N SER A 8 16.09 -3.77 23.20
CA SER A 8 14.98 -2.80 23.13
C SER A 8 14.65 -2.32 21.71
N PHE A 9 15.64 -2.27 20.81
CA PHE A 9 15.42 -2.00 19.40
C PHE A 9 14.68 -3.15 18.71
N GLN A 10 15.00 -4.39 19.08
CA GLN A 10 14.39 -5.56 18.48
C GLN A 10 12.92 -5.78 18.89
N GLU A 11 12.54 -5.39 20.10
CA GLU A 11 11.13 -5.43 20.56
C GLU A 11 10.26 -4.37 19.88
N ASN A 12 10.87 -3.28 19.40
CA ASN A 12 10.16 -2.17 18.77
C ASN A 12 9.83 -2.39 17.28
N LEU A 13 10.25 -3.51 16.69
CA LEU A 13 9.93 -3.89 15.33
C LEU A 13 8.42 -4.10 15.16
N ILE A 14 7.86 -3.60 14.05
CA ILE A 14 6.40 -3.60 13.79
C ILE A 14 5.80 -5.01 13.87
N TYR A 15 6.53 -6.03 13.43
CA TYR A 15 6.06 -7.42 13.44
C TYR A 15 6.18 -8.12 14.80
N ARG A 16 6.90 -7.54 15.77
CA ARG A 16 7.02 -8.07 17.15
C ARG A 16 6.13 -7.33 18.14
N ASN A 17 5.64 -6.15 17.77
CA ASN A 17 4.73 -5.35 18.59
C ASN A 17 3.30 -5.42 18.01
N PRO A 18 2.34 -6.07 18.71
CA PRO A 18 0.99 -6.29 18.18
C PRO A 18 0.22 -4.99 17.92
N GLU A 19 0.45 -3.95 18.73
CA GLU A 19 -0.23 -2.66 18.56
C GLU A 19 0.29 -1.92 17.34
N LYS A 20 1.62 -1.89 17.11
CA LYS A 20 2.19 -1.32 15.88
C LYS A 20 1.72 -2.08 14.66
N ASN A 21 1.60 -3.40 14.76
CA ASN A 21 1.10 -4.22 13.67
C ASN A 21 -0.35 -3.88 13.31
N ARG A 22 -1.23 -3.75 14.31
CA ARG A 22 -2.62 -3.33 14.13
C ARG A 22 -2.71 -1.96 13.46
N ILE A 23 -1.96 -0.97 13.95
CA ILE A 23 -1.91 0.37 13.36
C ILE A 23 -1.43 0.31 11.89
N ALA A 24 -0.41 -0.49 11.60
CA ALA A 24 0.10 -0.64 10.24
C ALA A 24 -0.95 -1.23 9.28
N ARG A 25 -1.69 -2.25 9.71
CA ARG A 25 -2.79 -2.85 8.92
C ARG A 25 -3.93 -1.85 8.69
N ASP A 26 -4.34 -1.12 9.73
CA ASP A 26 -5.39 -0.10 9.62
C ASP A 26 -4.98 1.02 8.65
N MET A 27 -3.71 1.46 8.71
CA MET A 27 -3.17 2.47 7.78
C MET A 27 -3.12 1.96 6.35
N LEU A 28 -2.67 0.72 6.14
CA LEU A 28 -2.61 0.11 4.82
C LEU A 28 -4.01 0.08 4.18
N HIS A 29 -5.00 -0.43 4.92
CA HIS A 29 -6.38 -0.48 4.46
C HIS A 29 -6.92 0.91 4.10
N ARG A 30 -6.71 1.89 4.97
CA ARG A 30 -7.15 3.27 4.73
C ARG A 30 -6.51 3.89 3.50
N TYR A 31 -5.21 3.69 3.29
CA TYR A 31 -4.48 4.35 2.21
C TYR A 31 -4.68 3.69 0.86
N THR A 32 -4.84 2.36 0.78
CA THR A 32 -4.99 1.65 -0.49
C THR A 32 -6.44 1.27 -0.82
N GLY A 33 -7.33 1.26 0.17
CA GLY A 33 -8.70 0.77 0.02
C GLY A 33 -8.80 -0.76 -0.09
N SER A 34 -7.73 -1.49 0.25
CA SER A 34 -7.66 -2.95 0.18
C SER A 34 -7.49 -3.56 1.58
N GLN A 35 -8.06 -4.72 1.83
CA GLN A 35 -7.76 -5.54 3.00
C GLN A 35 -6.35 -6.15 2.89
N VAL A 36 -5.73 -6.49 4.02
CA VAL A 36 -4.35 -7.02 4.00
C VAL A 36 -4.28 -8.38 3.30
N GLU A 37 -5.36 -9.15 3.34
CA GLU A 37 -5.50 -10.47 2.72
C GLU A 37 -5.59 -10.41 1.18
N GLU A 38 -5.88 -9.23 0.61
CA GLU A 38 -5.91 -9.03 -0.83
C GLU A 38 -4.51 -8.83 -1.42
N PHE A 39 -3.52 -8.50 -0.59
CA PHE A 39 -2.15 -8.31 -1.04
C PHE A 39 -1.50 -9.64 -1.40
N GLN A 40 -0.82 -9.61 -2.54
CA GLN A 40 -0.08 -10.75 -3.04
C GLN A 40 1.36 -10.73 -2.51
N GLN A 41 2.05 -11.87 -2.62
CA GLN A 41 3.39 -12.04 -2.03
C GLN A 41 4.42 -11.06 -2.58
N TYR A 42 4.30 -10.70 -3.87
CA TYR A 42 5.16 -9.72 -4.50
C TYR A 42 4.44 -8.39 -4.65
N ILE A 43 5.11 -7.29 -4.31
CA ILE A 43 4.57 -5.93 -4.38
C ILE A 43 5.47 -5.04 -5.22
N ILE A 44 4.89 -4.39 -6.23
CA ILE A 44 5.50 -3.29 -6.98
C ILE A 44 4.97 -1.97 -6.43
N LEU A 45 5.88 -1.07 -6.10
CA LEU A 45 5.53 0.32 -5.78
C LEU A 45 5.88 1.20 -6.99
N THR A 46 4.95 2.06 -7.38
CA THR A 46 5.15 2.99 -8.49
C THR A 46 4.60 4.37 -8.12
N ASN A 47 5.21 5.42 -8.67
CA ASN A 47 4.67 6.78 -8.66
C ASN A 47 4.09 7.19 -10.03
N PHE A 48 4.03 6.26 -10.99
CA PHE A 48 3.48 6.50 -12.32
C PHE A 48 2.15 5.74 -12.48
N HIS A 49 1.05 6.50 -12.43
CA HIS A 49 -0.31 5.98 -12.55
C HIS A 49 -0.55 5.12 -13.81
N ARG A 50 0.15 5.43 -14.91
CA ARG A 50 0.07 4.68 -16.16
C ARG A 50 0.41 3.19 -15.97
N TYR A 51 1.39 2.85 -15.14
CA TYR A 51 1.74 1.44 -14.90
C TYR A 51 0.63 0.70 -14.14
N LEU A 52 -0.05 1.38 -13.21
CA LEU A 52 -1.19 0.79 -12.51
C LEU A 52 -2.37 0.54 -13.48
N GLN A 53 -2.65 1.49 -14.38
CA GLN A 53 -3.66 1.31 -15.43
C GLN A 53 -3.32 0.15 -16.37
N SER A 54 -2.10 0.14 -16.92
CA SER A 54 -1.67 -0.95 -17.81
C SER A 54 -1.67 -2.31 -17.11
N PHE A 55 -1.30 -2.37 -15.83
CA PHE A 55 -1.37 -3.59 -15.05
C PHE A 55 -2.83 -4.07 -14.89
N CYS A 56 -3.74 -3.16 -14.58
CA CYS A 56 -5.17 -3.45 -14.49
C CYS A 56 -5.73 -4.00 -15.81
N ASP A 57 -5.35 -3.40 -16.94
CA ASP A 57 -5.81 -3.79 -18.26
C ASP A 57 -5.27 -5.17 -18.69
N VAL A 58 -3.97 -5.41 -18.47
CA VAL A 58 -3.31 -6.69 -18.84
C VAL A 58 -3.84 -7.87 -18.04
N TYR A 59 -4.10 -7.67 -16.76
CA TYR A 59 -4.53 -8.74 -15.85
C TYR A 59 -6.04 -8.78 -15.60
N HIS A 60 -6.80 -7.86 -16.21
CA HIS A 60 -8.26 -7.72 -16.06
C HIS A 60 -8.73 -7.68 -14.60
N CYS A 61 -7.94 -7.03 -13.74
CA CYS A 61 -8.22 -6.88 -12.31
C CYS A 61 -9.00 -5.58 -12.05
N LYS A 62 -9.33 -5.31 -10.77
CA LYS A 62 -9.98 -4.06 -10.36
C LYS A 62 -9.00 -3.15 -9.63
N ILE A 63 -9.16 -1.85 -9.81
CA ILE A 63 -8.44 -0.83 -9.03
C ILE A 63 -9.18 -0.61 -7.70
N SER A 64 -8.48 -0.76 -6.59
CA SER A 64 -8.91 -0.29 -5.28
C SER A 64 -8.48 1.17 -5.07
N PHE A 65 -9.31 1.92 -4.35
CA PHE A 65 -9.12 3.34 -4.09
C PHE A 65 -9.14 3.57 -2.58
N GLY A 66 -8.00 3.96 -2.02
CA GLY A 66 -7.93 4.45 -0.65
C GLY A 66 -7.85 5.97 -0.60
N SER A 67 -7.63 6.49 0.60
CA SER A 67 -7.59 7.94 0.83
C SER A 67 -6.46 8.64 0.08
N MET A 68 -5.34 7.94 -0.18
CA MET A 68 -4.14 8.52 -0.78
C MET A 68 -3.56 7.70 -1.94
N MET A 69 -3.77 6.38 -1.94
CA MET A 69 -3.15 5.45 -2.88
C MET A 69 -4.21 4.67 -3.65
N GLN A 70 -3.78 4.08 -4.76
CA GLN A 70 -4.54 3.09 -5.52
C GLN A 70 -3.74 1.80 -5.57
N ALA A 71 -4.43 0.65 -5.53
CA ALA A 71 -3.79 -0.63 -5.70
C ALA A 71 -4.54 -1.52 -6.69
N VAL A 72 -3.83 -2.48 -7.27
CA VAL A 72 -4.40 -3.57 -8.07
C VAL A 72 -3.72 -4.86 -7.62
N HIS A 73 -4.53 -5.91 -7.44
CA HIS A 73 -4.07 -7.22 -6.99
C HIS A 73 -4.34 -8.25 -8.09
N ALA A 74 -3.31 -8.97 -8.51
CA ALA A 74 -3.39 -10.03 -9.51
C ALA A 74 -2.98 -11.38 -8.91
N PRO A 75 -3.91 -12.11 -8.27
CA PRO A 75 -3.64 -13.42 -7.68
C PRO A 75 -3.09 -14.45 -8.67
N GLN A 76 -3.47 -14.36 -9.94
CA GLN A 76 -3.03 -15.27 -11.01
C GLN A 76 -1.52 -15.27 -11.26
N ILE A 77 -0.82 -14.20 -10.86
CA ILE A 77 0.64 -14.09 -10.94
C ILE A 77 1.28 -13.74 -9.60
N ASN A 78 0.50 -13.81 -8.50
CA ASN A 78 0.95 -13.50 -7.15
C ASN A 78 1.61 -12.11 -7.01
N LEU A 79 1.09 -11.12 -7.74
CA LEU A 79 1.65 -9.76 -7.80
C LEU A 79 0.61 -8.70 -7.44
N SER A 80 1.01 -7.72 -6.63
CA SER A 80 0.25 -6.48 -6.39
C SER A 80 1.05 -5.28 -6.87
N ILE A 81 0.36 -4.26 -7.38
CA ILE A 81 0.96 -2.97 -7.69
C ILE A 81 0.25 -1.86 -6.92
N ILE A 82 1.01 -0.92 -6.37
CA ILE A 82 0.50 0.22 -5.61
C ILE A 82 1.02 1.51 -6.22
N ASP A 83 0.10 2.40 -6.63
CA ASP A 83 0.41 3.77 -7.02
C ASP A 83 0.48 4.64 -5.75
N ILE A 84 1.70 5.01 -5.36
CA ILE A 84 2.01 5.82 -4.18
C ILE A 84 2.12 7.31 -4.51
N ARG A 85 1.79 7.72 -5.73
CA ARG A 85 1.78 9.13 -6.11
C ARG A 85 0.74 9.86 -5.27
N GLN A 86 1.21 10.77 -4.42
CA GLN A 86 0.33 11.68 -3.71
C GLN A 86 -0.44 12.51 -4.73
N ARG A 87 -1.77 12.43 -4.73
CA ARG A 87 -2.61 13.39 -5.43
C ARG A 87 -2.45 14.71 -4.68
N GLY A 88 -1.46 15.52 -5.06
CA GLY A 88 -1.44 16.92 -4.66
C GLY A 88 -2.79 17.53 -4.99
N GLU A 89 -3.34 18.33 -4.10
CA GLU A 89 -4.61 19.02 -4.29
C GLU A 89 -4.59 19.76 -5.62
N VAL A 90 -5.10 19.12 -6.67
CA VAL A 90 -5.70 19.87 -7.75
C VAL A 90 -6.97 20.41 -7.12
N ILE A 91 -6.87 21.65 -6.62
CA ILE A 91 -8.02 22.52 -6.36
C ILE A 91 -8.97 22.25 -7.52
N ARG A 92 -10.09 21.61 -7.21
CA ARG A 92 -11.20 21.47 -8.14
C ARG A 92 -11.71 22.88 -8.40
N HIS A 93 -11.03 23.61 -9.27
CA HIS A 93 -11.53 24.83 -9.88
C HIS A 93 -12.84 24.41 -10.56
N TYR A 94 -13.94 24.92 -10.01
CA TYR A 94 -15.25 24.78 -10.62
C TYR A 94 -15.19 25.29 -12.05
N ARG A 95 -15.83 24.52 -12.92
CA ARG A 95 -15.89 24.66 -14.37
C ARG A 95 -17.06 25.60 -14.72
N TRP A 96 -16.72 26.69 -15.43
CA TRP A 96 -17.54 27.72 -16.10
C TRP A 96 -18.77 28.28 -15.37
#